data_AF-A0A9P6N712-F1
#
_entry.id   AF-A0A9P6N712-F1
#
_cell.length_a   1.000
_cell.length_b   1.000
_cell.length_c   1.000
_cell.angle_alpha   90.00
_cell.angle_beta   90.00
_cell.angle_gamma   90.00
#
_symmetry.space_group_name_H-M   'P 1'
#
loop_
_entity.id
_entity.type
_entity.pdbx_description
1 polymer ?
#
loop_
_entity_poly.entity_id
_entity_poly.type
_entity_poly.pdbx_seq_one_letter_code
_entity_poly.pdbx_strand_id
1 'polypeptide(L)'
;MIGFPGFGLGVEARKRLTIGVELAAKPQLLLFLDEPTSGLDGQSAYNIVRFLRKLASAGQAILCTIHQPNALLFENFDRLLLLKKGGRCVYFGDIGKDSNVIREYFARHGAICPVTANPVNDF
;
A
#
# COMPACT_ATOMS: atom_id res chain seq x y z
N MET A 1 22.49 2.18 -11.76
CA MET A 1 22.51 3.09 -10.58
C MET A 1 22.28 4.49 -11.11
N ILE A 2 21.29 5.24 -10.59
CA ILE A 2 21.06 6.62 -11.02
C ILE A 2 21.88 7.53 -10.11
N GLY A 3 22.99 8.05 -10.65
CA GLY A 3 24.01 8.81 -9.92
C GLY A 3 25.31 8.03 -9.66
N PHE A 4 26.33 8.75 -9.18
CA PHE A 4 27.67 8.22 -8.90
C PHE A 4 27.79 7.79 -7.41
N PRO A 5 28.67 6.84 -7.04
CA PRO A 5 28.90 6.50 -5.64
C PRO A 5 29.31 7.76 -4.84
N GLY A 6 28.57 8.09 -3.79
CA GLY A 6 28.73 9.32 -2.99
C GLY A 6 27.92 10.54 -3.47
N PHE A 7 27.39 10.52 -4.70
CA PHE A 7 26.56 11.57 -5.30
C PHE A 7 25.40 10.96 -6.10
N GLY A 8 24.50 10.26 -5.40
CA GLY A 8 23.35 9.58 -6.00
C GLY A 8 22.04 9.89 -5.28
N LEU A 9 20.93 9.60 -5.94
CA LEU A 9 19.60 9.75 -5.34
C LEU A 9 19.46 8.79 -4.15
N GLY A 10 18.89 9.28 -3.04
CA GLY A 10 18.48 8.45 -1.91
C GLY A 10 17.45 7.39 -2.33
N VAL A 11 17.27 6.34 -1.52
CA VAL A 11 16.38 5.21 -1.83
C VAL A 11 14.96 5.69 -2.17
N GLU A 12 14.38 6.58 -1.36
CA GLU A 12 13.06 7.17 -1.61
C GLU A 12 12.99 7.94 -2.93
N ALA A 13 14.00 8.76 -3.22
CA ALA A 13 14.04 9.55 -4.46
C ALA A 13 14.18 8.65 -5.70
N ARG A 14 14.95 7.56 -5.60
CA ARG A 14 15.04 6.54 -6.67
C ARG A 14 13.70 5.88 -6.91
N LYS A 15 12.96 5.51 -5.86
CA LYS A 15 11.61 4.93 -6.01
C LYS A 15 10.63 5.87 -6.69
N ARG A 16 10.58 7.15 -6.25
CA ARG A 16 9.74 8.16 -6.91
C ARG A 16 10.13 8.36 -8.37
N LEU A 17 11.43 8.36 -8.68
CA LEU A 17 11.90 8.48 -10.05
C LEU A 17 11.46 7.28 -10.90
N THR A 18 11.58 6.05 -10.40
CA THR A 18 11.08 4.86 -11.11
C THR A 18 9.59 4.96 -11.40
N ILE A 19 8.76 5.33 -10.41
CA ILE A 19 7.32 5.54 -10.61
C ILE A 19 7.07 6.64 -11.66
N GLY A 20 7.84 7.74 -11.61
CA GLY A 20 7.74 8.82 -12.58
C GLY A 20 8.07 8.40 -14.01
N VAL A 21 9.07 7.52 -14.19
CA VAL A 21 9.40 6.94 -15.50
C VAL A 21 8.26 6.09 -16.04
N GLU A 22 7.68 5.23 -15.19
CA GLU A 22 6.51 4.43 -15.58
C GLU A 22 5.31 5.31 -15.95
N LEU A 23 5.04 6.39 -15.19
CA LEU A 23 3.96 7.32 -15.50
C LEU A 23 4.20 8.11 -16.80
N ALA A 24 5.45 8.45 -17.12
CA ALA A 24 5.81 9.15 -18.35
C ALA A 24 5.51 8.30 -19.60
N ALA A 25 5.53 6.97 -19.47
CA ALA A 25 5.10 6.04 -20.51
C ALA A 25 3.57 6.07 -20.77
N LYS A 26 2.80 6.88 -20.03
CA LYS A 26 1.33 6.99 -20.10
C LYS A 26 0.65 5.61 -20.08
N PRO A 27 0.86 4.81 -19.02
CA PRO A 27 0.30 3.48 -18.93
C PRO A 27 -1.22 3.56 -19.01
N GLN A 28 -1.84 2.57 -19.67
CA GLN A 28 -3.28 2.51 -19.80
C GLN A 28 -3.91 2.23 -18.43
N LEU A 29 -4.54 3.26 -17.85
CA LEU A 29 -5.47 3.26 -16.70
C LEU A 29 -4.96 2.70 -15.35
N LEU A 30 -4.11 1.67 -15.32
CA LEU A 30 -3.73 0.91 -14.12
C LEU A 30 -2.20 0.81 -13.99
N LEU A 31 -1.69 1.20 -12.82
CA LEU A 31 -0.29 1.12 -12.42
C LEU A 31 -0.11 -0.05 -11.45
N PHE A 32 0.79 -0.97 -11.75
CA PHE A 32 1.15 -2.09 -10.88
C PHE A 32 2.46 -1.79 -10.15
N LEU A 33 2.48 -1.99 -8.83
CA LEU A 33 3.65 -1.76 -8.00
C LEU A 33 3.90 -2.96 -7.08
N ASP A 34 5.07 -3.56 -7.16
CA ASP A 34 5.48 -4.62 -6.25
C ASP A 34 6.27 -4.03 -5.07
N GLU A 35 5.76 -4.20 -3.85
CA GLU A 35 6.34 -3.75 -2.59
C GLU A 35 6.94 -2.32 -2.59
N PRO A 36 6.16 -1.27 -2.91
CA PRO A 36 6.67 0.08 -3.11
C PRO A 36 7.29 0.69 -1.84
N THR A 37 7.05 0.12 -0.65
CA THR A 37 7.59 0.59 0.62
C THR A 37 8.83 -0.19 1.11
N SER A 38 9.22 -1.29 0.46
CA SER A 38 10.31 -2.16 0.92
C SER A 38 11.67 -1.45 1.04
N GLY A 39 12.37 -1.63 2.16
CA GLY A 39 13.67 -0.98 2.42
C GLY A 39 13.62 0.53 2.70
N LEU A 40 12.43 1.07 3.01
CA LEU A 40 12.27 2.44 3.51
C LEU A 40 12.00 2.42 5.02
N ASP A 41 12.38 3.50 5.70
CA ASP A 41 11.92 3.75 7.06
C ASP A 41 10.42 4.13 7.07
N GLY A 42 9.81 4.19 8.26
CA GLY A 42 8.38 4.46 8.40
C GLY A 42 7.93 5.78 7.78
N GLN A 43 8.76 6.83 7.87
CA GLN A 43 8.42 8.16 7.35
C GLN A 43 8.50 8.21 5.82
N SER A 44 9.57 7.66 5.23
CA SER A 44 9.74 7.56 3.78
C SER A 44 8.68 6.63 3.17
N ALA A 45 8.34 5.51 3.82
CA ALA A 45 7.25 4.63 3.39
C ALA A 45 5.91 5.36 3.36
N TYR A 46 5.61 6.15 4.41
CA TYR A 46 4.42 7.00 4.46
C TYR A 46 4.39 8.04 3.34
N ASN A 47 5.52 8.69 3.06
CA ASN A 47 5.61 9.66 1.97
C ASN A 47 5.35 9.02 0.60
N ILE A 48 5.85 7.79 0.37
CA ILE A 48 5.57 7.02 -0.84
C ILE A 48 4.08 6.70 -0.96
N VAL A 49 3.45 6.17 0.10
CA VAL A 49 2.02 5.84 0.06
C VAL A 49 1.16 7.09 -0.14
N ARG A 50 1.48 8.21 0.52
CA ARG A 50 0.80 9.49 0.31
C ARG A 50 0.95 9.99 -1.14
N PHE A 51 2.10 9.76 -1.76
CA PHE A 51 2.30 10.08 -3.18
C PHE A 51 1.41 9.20 -4.08
N LEU A 52 1.36 7.89 -3.84
CA LEU A 52 0.45 6.98 -4.55
C LEU A 52 -1.02 7.39 -4.36
N ARG A 53 -1.41 7.79 -3.14
CA ARG A 53 -2.76 8.30 -2.86
C ARG A 53 -3.11 9.52 -3.72
N LYS A 54 -2.18 10.46 -3.90
CA LYS A 54 -2.39 11.63 -4.76
C LYS A 54 -2.58 11.24 -6.23
N LEU A 55 -1.81 10.27 -6.72
CA LEU A 55 -1.99 9.74 -8.08
C LEU A 55 -3.36 9.09 -8.24
N ALA A 56 -3.78 8.28 -7.26
CA ALA A 56 -5.10 7.67 -7.24
C ALA A 56 -6.22 8.70 -7.26
N SER A 57 -6.13 9.74 -6.43
CA SER A 57 -7.05 10.88 -6.44
C SER A 57 -7.07 11.66 -7.75
N ALA A 58 -6.00 11.59 -8.55
CA ALA A 58 -5.94 12.19 -9.89
C ALA A 58 -6.51 11.28 -11.00
N GLY A 59 -7.09 10.13 -10.64
CA GLY A 59 -7.74 9.19 -11.58
C GLY A 59 -6.86 8.03 -12.04
N GLN A 60 -5.64 7.90 -11.53
CA GLN A 60 -4.77 6.75 -11.82
C GLN A 60 -5.23 5.55 -10.99
N ALA A 61 -5.65 4.44 -11.62
CA ALA A 61 -5.85 3.21 -10.86
C ALA A 61 -4.48 2.63 -10.46
N ILE A 62 -4.36 2.14 -9.24
CA ILE A 62 -3.12 1.60 -8.68
C ILE A 62 -3.42 0.26 -8.01
N LEU A 63 -2.67 -0.77 -8.36
CA LEU A 63 -2.64 -2.05 -7.65
C LEU A 63 -1.24 -2.26 -7.09
N CYS A 64 -1.13 -2.52 -5.79
CA CYS A 64 0.17 -2.82 -5.20
C CYS A 64 0.12 -3.93 -4.14
N THR A 65 1.27 -4.57 -3.95
CA THR A 65 1.53 -5.51 -2.85
C THR A 65 2.20 -4.77 -1.70
N ILE A 66 1.80 -5.06 -0.46
CA ILE A 66 2.42 -4.51 0.75
C ILE A 66 2.77 -5.67 1.68
N HIS A 67 4.07 -5.90 1.89
CA HIS A 67 4.54 -7.06 2.65
C HIS A 67 4.55 -6.83 4.18
N GLN A 68 4.52 -5.58 4.64
CA GLN A 68 4.40 -5.18 6.06
C GLN A 68 3.68 -3.83 6.17
N PRO A 69 2.33 -3.81 6.17
CA PRO A 69 1.62 -2.54 6.29
C PRO A 69 1.69 -2.05 7.74
N ASN A 70 2.15 -0.81 7.93
CA ASN A 70 1.92 -0.10 9.18
C ASN A 70 0.42 0.30 9.23
N ALA A 71 -0.21 0.29 10.42
CA ALA A 71 -1.57 0.78 10.66
C ALA A 71 -1.84 2.10 9.94
N LEU A 72 -0.89 3.04 10.02
CA LEU A 72 -1.00 4.36 9.39
C LEU A 72 -1.08 4.29 7.86
N LEU A 73 -0.40 3.32 7.24
CA LEU A 73 -0.44 3.13 5.79
C LEU A 73 -1.74 2.47 5.37
N PHE A 74 -2.30 1.59 6.20
CA PHE A 74 -3.49 0.81 5.91
C PHE A 74 -4.71 1.69 5.58
N GLU A 75 -4.90 2.78 6.31
CA GLU A 75 -6.00 3.73 6.10
C GLU A 75 -5.89 4.53 4.79
N ASN A 76 -4.75 4.48 4.10
CA ASN A 76 -4.57 5.19 2.83
C ASN A 76 -5.04 4.38 1.61
N PHE A 77 -5.44 3.13 1.80
CA PHE A 77 -5.95 2.25 0.73
C PHE A 77 -7.47 2.25 0.68
N ASP A 78 -8.05 2.21 -0.52
CA ASP A 78 -9.50 2.15 -0.69
C ASP A 78 -10.01 0.72 -0.44
N ARG A 79 -9.31 -0.27 -1.00
CA ARG A 79 -9.68 -1.69 -0.99
C ARG A 79 -8.52 -2.58 -0.58
N LEU A 80 -8.85 -3.69 0.06
CA LEU A 80 -7.90 -4.73 0.43
C LEU A 80 -8.28 -6.04 -0.27
N LEU A 81 -7.29 -6.69 -0.87
CA LEU A 81 -7.33 -8.10 -1.23
C LEU A 81 -6.41 -8.86 -0.25
N LEU A 82 -7.01 -9.63 0.66
CA LEU A 82 -6.28 -10.48 1.59
C LEU A 82 -6.31 -11.92 1.10
N LEU A 83 -5.12 -12.50 0.94
CA LEU A 83 -4.94 -13.89 0.51
C LEU A 83 -4.30 -14.71 1.64
N LYS A 84 -4.82 -15.91 1.89
CA LYS A 84 -4.10 -16.90 2.71
C LYS A 84 -3.19 -17.77 1.87
N LYS A 85 -2.31 -18.52 2.56
CA LYS A 85 -1.43 -19.52 1.95
C LYS A 85 -2.17 -20.41 0.94
N GLY A 86 -1.57 -20.59 -0.23
CA GLY A 86 -2.19 -21.28 -1.36
C GLY A 86 -3.11 -20.41 -2.23
N GLY A 87 -3.02 -19.08 -2.11
CA GLY A 87 -3.69 -18.13 -3.00
C GLY A 87 -5.20 -18.01 -2.80
N ARG A 88 -5.74 -18.48 -1.66
CA ARG A 88 -7.19 -18.42 -1.41
C ARG A 88 -7.56 -17.06 -0.84
N CYS A 89 -8.53 -16.40 -1.47
CA CYS A 89 -9.05 -15.12 -1.00
C CYS A 89 -9.77 -15.29 0.35
N VAL A 90 -9.34 -14.51 1.34
CA VAL A 90 -9.98 -14.40 2.66
C VAL A 90 -10.87 -13.18 2.72
N TYR A 91 -10.44 -12.07 2.11
CA TYR A 91 -11.19 -10.83 2.04
C TYR A 91 -10.92 -10.12 0.72
N PHE A 92 -11.96 -9.58 0.11
CA PHE A 92 -11.83 -8.63 -0.99
C PHE A 92 -12.94 -7.59 -0.88
N GLY A 93 -12.56 -6.36 -0.55
CA GLY A 93 -13.55 -5.30 -0.32
C GLY A 93 -12.93 -4.00 0.16
N ASP A 94 -13.81 -3.03 0.44
CA ASP A 94 -13.41 -1.72 0.94
C ASP A 94 -12.89 -1.82 2.38
N ILE A 95 -11.88 -1.04 2.73
CA ILE A 95 -11.37 -1.03 4.12
C ILE A 95 -12.35 -0.30 5.06
N GLY A 96 -12.99 0.75 4.54
CA GLY A 96 -13.85 1.63 5.31
C GLY A 96 -13.08 2.63 6.16
N LYS A 97 -13.77 3.65 6.68
CA LYS A 97 -13.17 4.66 7.55
C LYS A 97 -12.78 4.01 8.88
N ASP A 98 -11.58 4.30 9.39
CA ASP A 98 -11.05 3.73 10.63
C ASP A 98 -11.09 2.18 10.62
N SER A 99 -10.96 1.58 9.43
CA SER A 99 -11.03 0.12 9.19
C SER A 99 -12.34 -0.55 9.64
N ASN A 100 -13.44 0.18 9.73
CA ASN A 100 -14.70 -0.35 10.27
C ASN A 100 -15.28 -1.52 9.46
N VAL A 101 -15.29 -1.44 8.12
CA VAL A 101 -15.89 -2.45 7.23
C VAL A 101 -15.14 -3.78 7.36
N ILE A 102 -13.81 -3.74 7.30
CA ILE A 102 -13.00 -4.96 7.42
C ILE A 102 -13.10 -5.56 8.83
N ARG A 103 -13.14 -4.73 9.88
CA ARG A 103 -13.28 -5.21 11.26
C ARG A 103 -14.64 -5.89 11.49
N GLU A 104 -15.71 -5.36 10.94
CA GLU A 104 -17.01 -6.01 10.95
C GLU A 104 -17.00 -7.35 10.20
N TYR A 105 -16.35 -7.41 9.04
CA TYR A 105 -16.23 -8.65 8.28
C TYR A 105 -15.58 -9.75 9.11
N PHE A 106 -14.42 -9.49 9.71
CA PHE A 106 -13.73 -10.48 10.54
C PHE A 106 -14.49 -10.82 11.83
N ALA A 107 -15.14 -9.83 12.47
CA ALA A 107 -15.96 -10.07 13.64
C ALA A 107 -17.12 -11.05 13.35
N ARG A 108 -17.78 -10.91 12.19
CA ARG A 108 -18.83 -11.85 11.74
C ARG A 108 -18.32 -13.27 11.48
N HIS A 109 -17.02 -13.41 11.19
CA HIS A 109 -16.36 -14.69 10.95
C HIS A 109 -15.60 -15.22 12.18
N GLY A 110 -15.83 -14.64 13.36
CA GLY A 110 -15.29 -15.13 14.64
C GLY A 110 -13.92 -14.56 15.04
N ALA A 111 -13.36 -13.63 14.27
CA ALA A 111 -12.10 -12.95 14.58
C ALA A 111 -12.37 -11.52 15.08
N ILE A 112 -12.43 -11.36 16.40
CA ILE A 112 -12.72 -10.06 17.03
C ILE A 112 -11.40 -9.30 17.24
N CYS A 113 -11.16 -8.28 16.42
CA CYS A 113 -10.05 -7.34 16.60
C CYS A 113 -10.48 -6.20 17.56
N PRO A 114 -9.80 -5.99 18.71
CA PRO A 114 -10.05 -4.87 19.60
C PRO A 114 -9.96 -3.51 18.86
N VAL A 115 -10.69 -2.50 19.34
CA VAL A 115 -10.70 -1.15 18.71
C VAL A 115 -9.34 -0.46 18.79
N THR A 116 -8.55 -0.81 19.79
CA THR A 116 -7.20 -0.29 20.02
C THR A 116 -6.11 -1.09 19.31
N ALA A 117 -6.45 -2.23 18.70
CA ALA A 117 -5.48 -3.09 18.03
C ALA A 117 -5.35 -2.71 16.55
N ASN A 118 -4.13 -2.85 16.03
CA ASN A 118 -3.89 -2.63 14.60
C ASN A 118 -4.48 -3.82 13.82
N PRO A 119 -5.54 -3.61 13.02
CA PRO A 119 -6.18 -4.71 12.29
C PRO A 119 -5.20 -5.42 11.34
N VAL A 120 -4.15 -4.74 10.87
CA VAL A 120 -3.15 -5.36 9.99
C VAL A 120 -2.31 -6.44 10.68
N ASN A 121 -2.09 -6.32 11.99
CA ASN A 121 -1.27 -7.31 12.72
C ASN A 121 -2.07 -8.54 13.15
N ASP A 122 -3.39 -8.40 13.21
CA ASP A 122 -4.31 -9.42 13.74
C ASP A 122 -5.00 -10.24 12.62
N PHE A 123 -4.89 -9.83 11.35
CA PHE A 123 -5.56 -10.44 10.19
C PHE A 123 -4.60 -11.01 9.14
#